data_AF-A0AAJ4AE56-F1
#
_entry.id   AF-A0AAJ4AE56-F1
#
_cell.length_a   1.000
_cell.length_b   1.000
_cell.length_c   1.000
_cell.angle_alpha   90.00
_cell.angle_beta   90.00
_cell.angle_gamma   90.00
#
_symmetry.space_group_name_H-M   'P 1'
#
loop_
_entity.id
_entity.type
_entity.pdbx_description
1 polymer ?
#
loop_
_entity_poly.entity_id
_entity_poly.type
_entity_poly.pdbx_seq_one_letter_code
_entity_poly.pdbx_strand_id
1 'polypeptide(L)'
;MKNKVVPSQETQQEAMKIAKATQKPGQTKEQTKLIAQGIEKGIAQYKKQHKDKARQADKAKKKAQKAKQAQRSAIAQPEAETVTTVEAQAKTNMLPWALLALSWIGFIIYVTQI
;
A
#
# COMPACT_ATOMS: atom_id res chain seq x y z
N MET A 1 24.17 18.11 -11.49
CA MET A 1 24.29 16.99 -12.46
C MET A 1 22.89 16.51 -12.80
N LYS A 2 22.47 16.63 -14.07
CA LYS A 2 21.10 16.29 -14.49
C LYS A 2 21.01 14.75 -14.52
N ASN A 3 20.38 14.13 -13.51
CA ASN A 3 20.07 12.69 -13.55
C ASN A 3 19.15 12.43 -14.74
N LYS A 4 19.74 12.05 -15.88
CA LYS A 4 19.02 11.56 -17.04
C LYS A 4 18.43 10.22 -16.62
N VAL A 5 17.13 10.22 -16.34
CA VAL A 5 16.38 8.99 -16.10
C VAL A 5 16.41 8.23 -17.41
N VAL A 6 17.31 7.25 -17.51
CA VAL A 6 17.38 6.34 -18.65
C VAL A 6 16.12 5.48 -18.58
N PRO A 7 15.23 5.53 -19.59
CA PRO A 7 14.01 4.74 -19.58
C PRO A 7 14.34 3.25 -19.63
N SER A 8 13.49 2.40 -19.06
CA SER A 8 13.72 0.95 -19.06
C SER A 8 13.75 0.41 -20.49
N GLN A 9 14.49 -0.70 -20.68
CA GLN A 9 14.54 -1.40 -21.97
C GLN A 9 13.13 -1.81 -22.44
N GLU A 10 12.26 -2.23 -21.52
CA GLU A 10 10.86 -2.53 -21.81
C GLU A 10 10.12 -1.31 -22.37
N THR A 11 10.31 -0.12 -21.78
CA THR A 11 9.65 1.11 -22.23
C THR A 11 10.12 1.50 -23.65
N GLN A 12 11.39 1.28 -23.96
CA GLN A 12 11.94 1.50 -25.30
C GLN A 12 11.36 0.53 -26.34
N GLN A 13 11.27 -0.75 -25.99
CA GLN A 13 10.69 -1.78 -26.87
C GLN A 13 9.20 -1.54 -27.12
N GLU A 14 8.45 -1.22 -26.06
CA GLU A 14 7.02 -0.94 -26.13
C GLU A 14 6.76 0.33 -26.96
N ALA A 15 7.54 1.39 -26.75
CA ALA A 15 7.46 2.60 -27.57
C ALA A 15 7.77 2.33 -29.05
N MET A 16 8.75 1.47 -29.35
CA MET A 16 9.05 1.07 -30.73
C MET A 16 7.94 0.22 -31.35
N LYS A 17 7.31 -0.67 -30.57
CA LYS A 17 6.17 -1.47 -31.01
C LYS A 17 4.96 -0.60 -31.33
N ILE A 18 4.66 0.37 -30.47
CA ILE A 18 3.57 1.34 -30.68
C ILE A 18 3.87 2.19 -31.92
N ALA A 19 5.08 2.75 -32.04
CA ALA A 19 5.45 3.57 -33.19
C ALA A 19 5.30 2.81 -34.52
N LYS A 20 5.73 1.54 -34.57
CA LYS A 20 5.56 0.65 -35.73
C LYS A 20 4.09 0.33 -36.00
N ALA A 21 3.29 0.09 -34.97
CA ALA A 21 1.86 -0.18 -35.13
C ALA A 21 1.09 1.03 -35.68
N THR A 22 1.54 2.25 -35.36
CA THR A 22 0.94 3.51 -35.85
C THR A 22 1.63 4.08 -37.10
N GLN A 23 2.55 3.32 -37.71
CA GLN A 23 3.34 3.79 -38.84
C GLN A 23 2.45 4.08 -40.05
N LYS A 24 2.62 5.25 -40.65
CA LYS A 24 1.94 5.63 -41.89
C LYS A 24 2.71 5.10 -43.12
N PRO A 25 2.02 4.73 -44.21
CA PRO A 25 2.69 4.35 -45.45
C PRO A 25 3.58 5.50 -45.95
N GLY A 26 4.83 5.19 -46.30
CA GLY A 26 5.85 6.16 -46.71
C GLY A 26 6.74 6.71 -45.58
N GLN A 27 6.50 6.35 -44.32
CA GLN A 27 7.34 6.79 -43.20
C GLN A 27 8.70 6.06 -43.15
N THR A 28 9.79 6.81 -42.96
CA THR A 28 11.15 6.24 -42.85
C THR A 28 11.39 5.58 -41.48
N LYS A 29 12.38 4.67 -41.43
CA LYS A 29 12.78 4.02 -40.18
C LYS A 29 13.28 5.02 -39.13
N GLU A 30 13.96 6.08 -39.56
CA GLU A 30 14.45 7.14 -38.68
C GLU A 30 13.30 7.96 -38.07
N GLN A 31 12.29 8.31 -38.88
CA GLN A 31 11.09 8.98 -38.39
C GLN A 31 10.33 8.12 -37.37
N THR A 32 10.19 6.83 -37.66
CA THR A 32 9.58 5.88 -36.71
C THR A 32 10.37 5.81 -35.40
N LYS A 33 11.71 5.84 -35.47
CA LYS A 33 12.59 5.86 -34.29
C LYS A 33 12.46 7.15 -33.49
N LEU A 34 12.34 8.31 -34.14
CA LEU A 34 12.09 9.59 -33.46
C LEU A 34 10.74 9.60 -32.73
N ILE A 35 9.70 9.04 -33.35
CA ILE A 35 8.38 8.88 -32.71
C ILE A 35 8.49 7.95 -31.51
N ALA A 36 9.18 6.81 -31.64
CA ALA A 36 9.42 5.89 -30.53
C ALA A 36 10.11 6.61 -29.36
N GLN A 37 11.14 7.43 -29.61
CA GLN A 37 11.78 8.22 -28.55
C GLN A 37 10.83 9.24 -27.89
N GLY A 38 9.89 9.80 -28.65
CA GLY A 38 8.85 10.68 -28.12
C GLY A 38 7.90 9.93 -27.16
N ILE A 39 7.41 8.77 -27.59
CA ILE A 39 6.53 7.90 -26.80
C ILE A 39 7.24 7.43 -25.54
N GLU A 40 8.50 7.01 -25.66
CA GLU A 40 9.35 6.58 -24.54
C GLU A 40 9.46 7.67 -23.46
N LYS A 41 9.76 8.91 -23.87
CA LYS A 41 9.82 10.07 -22.95
C LYS A 41 8.45 10.35 -22.32
N GLY A 42 7.37 10.26 -23.10
CA GLY A 42 6.01 10.45 -22.62
C GLY A 42 5.64 9.46 -21.51
N ILE A 43 5.88 8.17 -21.72
CA ILE A 43 5.63 7.12 -20.73
C ILE A 43 6.48 7.36 -19.47
N ALA A 44 7.76 7.70 -19.63
CA ALA A 44 8.65 7.97 -18.51
C ALA A 44 8.17 9.17 -17.67
N GLN A 45 7.76 10.26 -18.32
CA GLN A 45 7.23 11.44 -17.64
C GLN A 45 5.92 11.14 -16.92
N TYR A 46 4.99 10.43 -17.57
CA TYR A 46 3.72 10.04 -16.97
C TYR A 46 3.92 9.15 -15.73
N LYS A 47 4.75 8.10 -15.85
CA LYS A 47 5.08 7.21 -14.73
C LYS A 47 5.72 7.99 -13.56
N LYS A 48 6.57 8.98 -13.86
CA LYS A 48 7.18 9.83 -12.84
C LYS A 48 6.12 10.66 -12.08
N GLN A 49 5.27 11.38 -12.82
CA GLN A 49 4.20 12.18 -12.22
C GLN A 49 3.25 11.33 -11.36
N HIS A 50 2.89 10.13 -11.83
CA HIS A 50 2.05 9.20 -11.07
C HIS A 50 2.71 8.71 -9.78
N LYS A 51 4.00 8.35 -9.81
CA LYS A 51 4.75 7.94 -8.61
C LYS A 51 4.86 9.08 -7.60
N ASP A 52 5.11 10.30 -8.06
CA ASP A 52 5.21 11.46 -7.19
C ASP A 52 3.86 11.78 -6.51
N LYS A 53 2.75 11.68 -7.26
CA LYS A 53 1.40 11.83 -6.71
C LYS A 53 1.07 10.75 -5.67
N ALA A 54 1.39 9.48 -5.96
CA ALA A 54 1.19 8.38 -5.01
C ALA A 54 1.98 8.61 -3.71
N ARG A 55 3.26 9.02 -3.82
CA ARG A 55 4.09 9.35 -2.66
C ARG A 55 3.52 10.50 -1.82
N GLN A 56 2.96 11.53 -2.45
CA GLN A 56 2.31 12.62 -1.72
C GLN A 56 1.08 12.14 -0.96
N ALA A 57 0.24 11.31 -1.60
CA ALA A 57 -0.91 10.70 -0.95
C ALA A 57 -0.51 9.83 0.24
N ASP A 58 0.53 9.01 0.11
CA ASP A 58 1.02 8.16 1.19
C ASP A 58 1.59 8.99 2.36
N LYS A 59 2.32 10.07 2.06
CA LYS A 59 2.79 11.02 3.08
C LYS A 59 1.63 11.66 3.83
N ALA A 60 0.58 12.08 3.12
CA ALA A 60 -0.61 12.67 3.73
C ALA A 60 -1.34 11.66 4.62
N LYS A 61 -1.56 10.42 4.15
CA LYS A 61 -2.15 9.34 4.94
C LYS A 61 -1.34 9.05 6.21
N LYS A 62 -0.02 8.94 6.08
CA LYS A 62 0.87 8.69 7.22
C LYS A 62 0.83 9.84 8.23
N LYS A 63 0.79 11.10 7.77
CA LYS A 63 0.65 12.27 8.65
C LYS A 63 -0.70 12.26 9.38
N ALA A 64 -1.79 11.97 8.68
CA ALA A 64 -3.12 11.88 9.27
C ALA A 64 -3.23 10.74 10.30
N GLN A 65 -2.67 9.56 10.00
CA GLN A 65 -2.62 8.44 10.95
C GLN A 65 -1.82 8.79 12.21
N LYS A 66 -0.64 9.41 12.05
CA LYS A 66 0.16 9.88 13.20
C LYS A 66 -0.59 10.90 14.04
N ALA A 67 -1.29 11.85 13.42
CA ALA A 67 -2.09 12.84 14.14
C ALA A 67 -3.23 12.18 14.93
N LYS A 68 -3.96 11.23 14.32
CA LYS A 68 -5.01 10.46 15.02
C LYS A 68 -4.44 9.64 16.17
N GLN A 69 -3.27 9.03 15.99
CA GLN A 69 -2.62 8.26 17.05
C GLN A 69 -2.16 9.17 18.20
N ALA A 70 -1.55 10.32 17.89
CA ALA A 70 -1.17 11.31 18.90
C ALA A 70 -2.38 11.84 19.67
N GLN A 71 -3.50 12.12 19.01
CA GLN A 71 -4.75 12.51 19.65
C GLN A 71 -5.30 11.40 20.56
N ARG A 72 -5.28 10.13 20.10
CA ARG A 72 -5.72 8.99 20.92
C ARG A 72 -4.81 8.77 22.13
N SER A 73 -3.51 9.01 22.00
CA SER A 73 -2.55 8.95 23.11
C SER A 73 -2.70 10.12 24.09
N ALA A 74 -3.06 11.32 23.60
CA ALA A 74 -3.34 12.48 24.46
C ALA A 74 -4.64 12.33 25.27
N ILE A 75 -5.63 11.60 24.75
CA ILE A 75 -6.88 11.27 25.47
C ILE A 75 -6.65 10.12 26.48
N ALA A 76 -5.51 9.42 26.43
CA ALA A 76 -5.23 8.22 27.20
C ALA A 76 -4.19 8.39 28.34
N GLN A 77 -3.98 9.60 28.85
CA GLN A 77 -3.28 9.81 30.13
C GLN A 77 -4.25 10.29 31.23
N PRO A 78 -4.01 9.85 32.49
CA PRO A 78 -5.05 9.41 33.39
C PRO A 78 -5.53 10.54 34.29
N GLU A 79 -6.84 10.76 34.30
CA GLU A 79 -7.47 11.42 35.44
C GLU A 79 -7.51 10.42 36.60
N ALA A 80 -6.61 10.64 37.55
CA ALA A 80 -6.69 10.00 38.85
C ALA A 80 -7.89 10.61 39.62
N GLU A 81 -8.80 9.72 39.99
CA GLU A 81 -9.68 9.77 41.15
C GLU A 81 -10.79 10.83 41.16
N THR A 82 -12.02 10.38 40.86
CA THR A 82 -13.10 10.40 41.87
C THR A 82 -14.17 9.36 41.52
N VAL A 83 -14.41 8.51 42.52
CA VAL A 83 -15.43 7.48 42.64
C VAL A 83 -16.81 8.03 42.28
N THR A 84 -17.58 7.33 41.42
CA THR A 84 -19.01 6.97 41.60
C THR A 84 -19.52 6.19 40.37
N THR A 85 -19.67 4.87 40.56
CA THR A 85 -20.63 3.94 39.93
C THR A 85 -21.39 4.35 38.66
N VAL A 86 -21.09 3.70 37.52
CA VAL A 86 -22.06 2.94 36.72
C VAL A 86 -21.34 1.91 35.82
N GLU A 87 -21.69 0.64 36.01
CA GLU A 87 -21.81 -0.43 35.01
C GLU A 87 -20.64 -0.81 34.07
N ALA A 88 -20.22 -2.07 34.29
CA ALA A 88 -19.96 -3.10 33.29
C ALA A 88 -18.71 -3.02 32.38
N GLN A 89 -18.04 -4.19 32.30
CA GLN A 89 -17.04 -4.59 31.30
C GLN A 89 -15.58 -4.17 31.53
N ALA A 90 -15.04 -4.51 32.71
CA ALA A 90 -13.60 -4.63 32.92
C ALA A 90 -13.20 -5.99 33.54
N LYS A 91 -13.92 -7.07 33.22
CA LYS A 91 -13.45 -8.44 33.46
C LYS A 91 -12.86 -8.97 32.17
N THR A 92 -11.56 -8.76 32.05
CA THR A 92 -10.58 -9.66 31.43
C THR A 92 -11.10 -10.61 30.35
N ASN A 93 -10.57 -10.42 29.14
CA ASN A 93 -10.72 -11.23 27.93
C ASN A 93 -10.21 -12.70 28.09
N MET A 94 -10.57 -13.39 29.18
CA MET A 94 -10.24 -14.79 29.50
C MET A 94 -11.26 -15.78 28.95
N LEU A 95 -12.46 -15.32 28.57
CA LEU A 95 -13.49 -16.12 27.92
C LEU A 95 -12.95 -16.90 26.69
N PRO A 96 -12.27 -16.27 25.70
CA PRO A 96 -11.77 -17.00 24.54
C PRO A 96 -10.67 -18.01 24.90
N TRP A 97 -9.84 -17.72 25.90
CA TRP A 97 -8.77 -18.63 26.36
C TRP A 97 -9.33 -19.84 27.12
N ALA A 98 -10.36 -19.65 27.94
CA ALA A 98 -11.06 -20.74 28.63
C ALA A 98 -11.78 -21.67 27.64
N LEU A 99 -12.46 -21.11 26.64
CA LEU A 99 -13.09 -21.88 25.56
C LEU A 99 -12.07 -22.69 24.76
N LEU A 100 -10.89 -22.11 24.50
CA LEU A 100 -9.82 -22.79 23.79
C LEU A 100 -9.26 -23.98 24.59
N ALA A 101 -8.99 -23.77 25.89
CA ALA A 101 -8.52 -24.84 26.79
C ALA A 101 -9.53 -25.98 26.88
N LEU A 102 -10.83 -25.66 26.98
CA LEU A 102 -11.89 -26.66 27.05
C LEU A 102 -12.00 -27.47 25.75
N SER A 103 -11.87 -26.82 24.59
CA SER A 103 -11.90 -27.48 23.26
C SER A 103 -10.75 -28.47 23.10
N TRP A 104 -9.53 -28.11 23.52
CA TRP A 104 -8.37 -28.99 23.43
C TRP A 104 -8.47 -30.22 24.34
N ILE A 105 -8.98 -30.05 25.58
CA ILE A 105 -9.18 -31.18 26.49
C ILE A 105 -10.17 -32.19 25.90
N GLY A 106 -11.29 -31.72 25.35
CA GLY A 106 -12.26 -32.59 24.67
C GLY A 106 -11.66 -33.31 23.46
N PHE A 107 -10.84 -32.61 22.66
CA PHE A 107 -10.15 -33.20 21.51
C PHE A 107 -9.13 -34.26 21.90
N ILE A 108 -8.33 -34.03 22.96
CA ILE A 108 -7.35 -35.00 23.46
C ILE A 108 -8.06 -36.28 23.92
N ILE A 109 -9.13 -36.14 24.72
CA ILE A 109 -9.91 -37.30 25.20
C ILE A 109 -10.46 -38.09 24.01
N TYR A 110 -11.08 -37.40 23.04
CA TYR A 110 -11.62 -38.04 21.83
C TYR A 110 -10.55 -38.79 21.03
N VAL A 111 -9.38 -38.18 20.81
CA VAL A 111 -8.27 -38.80 20.07
C VAL A 111 -7.64 -39.96 20.84
N THR A 112 -7.68 -39.96 22.17
CA THR A 112 -7.17 -41.11 22.97
C THR A 112 -8.17 -42.25 23.13
N GLN A 113 -9.46 -41.99 22.84
CA GLN A 113 -10.55 -42.98 22.86
C GLN A 113 -10.88 -43.53 21.47
N ILE A 114 -10.18 -43.06 20.43
CA ILE A 114 -10.24 -43.55 19.04
C ILE A 114 -8.98 -44.36 18.72
#